data_AF-A0A176YW58-F1
#
_entry.id   AF-A0A176YW58-F1
#
_cell.length_a   1.000
_cell.length_b   1.000
_cell.length_c   1.000
_cell.angle_alpha   90.00
_cell.angle_beta   90.00
_cell.angle_gamma   90.00
#
_symmetry.space_group_name_H-M   'P 1'
#
loop_
_entity.id
_entity.type
_entity.pdbx_description
1 polymer ?
#
loop_
_entity_poly.entity_id
_entity_poly.type
_entity_poly.pdbx_seq_one_letter_code
_entity_poly.pdbx_strand_id
1 'polypeptide(L)'
;MIHATCHTADNVRCIEFDATPWFSEADAPSIIDLAQRGWTSSAIAESLEHRRGYEGLHELVEYAAKRLQLESLEDPTWETFECVVDGPEAVAWLEKNRPNVVARIP
;
A
#
# COMPACT_ATOMS: atom_id res chain seq x y z
N MET A 1 -9.35 11.24 -3.89
CA MET A 1 -9.27 9.78 -3.72
C MET A 1 -8.08 9.34 -4.53
N ILE A 2 -7.28 8.43 -3.97
CA ILE A 2 -6.17 7.77 -4.64
C ILE A 2 -6.53 6.30 -4.58
N HIS A 3 -6.86 5.69 -5.71
CA HIS A 3 -7.23 4.29 -5.75
C HIS A 3 -6.01 3.42 -5.51
N ALA A 4 -6.20 2.35 -4.75
CA ALA A 4 -5.22 1.31 -4.57
C ALA A 4 -5.90 -0.05 -4.51
N THR A 5 -5.20 -1.06 -4.97
CA THR A 5 -5.56 -2.46 -4.82
C THR A 5 -4.58 -3.14 -3.88
N CYS A 6 -5.07 -4.08 -3.07
CA CYS A 6 -4.20 -4.97 -2.32
C CYS A 6 -4.60 -6.41 -2.57
N HIS A 7 -3.60 -7.28 -2.76
CA HIS A 7 -3.83 -8.69 -3.08
C HIS A 7 -2.86 -9.57 -2.32
N THR A 8 -3.34 -10.76 -1.92
CA THR A 8 -2.48 -11.79 -1.32
C THR A 8 -1.64 -12.45 -2.40
N ALA A 9 -0.46 -12.97 -2.02
CA ALA A 9 0.46 -13.57 -3.00
C ALA A 9 -0.11 -14.84 -3.66
N ASP A 10 -1.04 -15.54 -2.99
CA ASP A 10 -1.81 -16.65 -3.55
C ASP A 10 -3.00 -16.20 -4.43
N ASN A 11 -3.21 -14.89 -4.58
CA ASN A 11 -4.32 -14.25 -5.29
C ASN A 11 -5.73 -14.64 -4.81
N VAL A 12 -5.85 -15.23 -3.61
CA VAL A 12 -7.15 -15.62 -3.05
C VAL A 12 -7.96 -14.41 -2.60
N ARG A 13 -7.29 -13.38 -2.08
CA ARG A 13 -7.92 -12.12 -1.67
C ARG A 13 -7.39 -10.99 -2.52
N CYS A 14 -8.30 -10.15 -3.00
CA CYS A 14 -8.01 -8.91 -3.70
C CYS A 14 -9.09 -7.89 -3.32
N ILE A 15 -8.67 -6.70 -2.90
CA ILE A 15 -9.57 -5.61 -2.51
C ILE A 15 -9.10 -4.28 -3.08
N GLU A 16 -10.05 -3.38 -3.28
CA GLU A 16 -9.82 -1.98 -3.63
C GLU A 16 -10.05 -1.09 -2.41
N PHE A 17 -9.24 -0.03 -2.24
CA PHE A 17 -9.36 0.91 -1.13
C PHE A 17 -8.86 2.32 -1.50
N ASP A 18 -9.21 3.32 -0.68
CA ASP A 18 -8.69 4.68 -0.81
C ASP A 18 -7.35 4.83 -0.06
N ALA A 19 -6.26 5.06 -0.78
CA ALA A 19 -4.94 5.30 -0.19
C ALA A 19 -4.74 6.77 0.25
N THR A 20 -5.68 7.68 -0.02
CA THR A 20 -5.53 9.12 0.27
C THR A 20 -5.08 9.40 1.72
N PRO A 21 -5.64 8.75 2.76
CA PRO A 21 -5.22 9.04 4.14
C PRO A 21 -3.74 8.72 4.39
N TRP A 22 -3.20 7.67 3.77
CA TRP A 22 -1.77 7.35 3.88
C TRP A 22 -0.91 8.46 3.26
N PHE A 23 -1.24 8.92 2.05
CA PHE A 23 -0.52 10.02 1.37
C PHE A 23 -0.59 11.35 2.14
N SER A 24 -1.68 11.58 2.87
CA SER A 24 -1.85 12.76 3.71
C SER A 24 -0.93 12.75 4.92
N GLU A 25 -0.57 11.58 5.44
CA GLU A 25 0.11 11.44 6.74
C GLU A 25 1.57 11.01 6.61
N ALA A 26 1.92 10.24 5.57
CA ALA A 26 3.26 9.74 5.35
C ALA A 26 4.28 10.87 5.19
N ASP A 27 5.52 10.66 5.65
CA ASP A 27 6.58 11.62 5.39
C ASP A 27 7.02 11.61 3.90
N ALA A 28 7.73 12.67 3.50
CA ALA A 28 8.19 12.81 2.12
C ALA A 28 9.14 11.66 1.68
N PRO A 29 10.12 11.22 2.50
CA PRO A 29 10.94 10.05 2.18
C PRO A 29 10.13 8.79 1.87
N SER A 30 9.11 8.47 2.66
CA SER A 30 8.27 7.27 2.47
C SER A 30 7.50 7.32 1.16
N ILE A 31 6.97 8.48 0.78
CA ILE A 31 6.26 8.67 -0.50
C ILE A 31 7.23 8.57 -1.69
N ILE A 32 8.44 9.11 -1.56
CA ILE A 32 9.46 9.04 -2.62
C ILE A 32 9.94 7.59 -2.80
N ASP A 33 10.18 6.86 -1.71
CA ASP A 33 10.53 5.44 -1.75
C ASP A 33 9.41 4.61 -2.41
N LEU A 34 8.15 4.85 -2.05
CA LEU A 34 7.01 4.21 -2.70
C LEU A 34 6.99 4.47 -4.23
N ALA A 35 7.21 5.71 -4.66
CA ALA A 35 7.27 6.07 -6.07
C ALA A 35 8.43 5.36 -6.79
N GLN A 36 9.60 5.27 -6.16
CA GLN A 36 10.78 4.56 -6.69
C GLN A 36 10.55 3.05 -6.81
N ARG A 37 9.71 2.47 -5.95
CA ARG A 37 9.27 1.08 -6.00
C ARG A 37 8.13 0.84 -6.99
N GLY A 38 7.76 1.83 -7.80
CA GLY A 38 6.71 1.69 -8.79
C GLY A 38 5.29 1.76 -8.22
N TRP A 39 5.11 2.48 -7.11
CA TRP A 39 3.83 2.66 -6.42
C TRP A 39 3.30 1.41 -5.71
N THR A 40 4.22 0.57 -5.27
CA THR A 40 3.91 -0.73 -4.69
C THR A 40 4.53 -0.90 -3.30
N SER A 41 3.72 -1.24 -2.30
CA SER A 41 4.18 -1.53 -0.93
C SER A 41 3.06 -2.11 -0.06
N SER A 42 3.39 -3.15 0.73
CA SER A 42 2.57 -3.70 1.81
C SER A 42 2.34 -2.70 2.97
N ALA A 43 3.29 -1.79 3.22
CA ALA A 43 3.25 -0.83 4.34
C ALA A 43 2.03 0.12 4.31
N ILE A 44 1.42 0.31 3.13
CA ILE A 44 0.20 1.10 3.00
C ILE A 44 -0.96 0.40 3.71
N ALA A 45 -1.13 -0.91 3.50
CA ALA A 45 -2.17 -1.66 4.19
C ALA A 45 -1.92 -1.75 5.68
N GLU A 46 -0.68 -2.03 6.10
CA GLU A 46 -0.31 -2.13 7.52
C GLU A 46 -0.63 -0.84 8.29
N SER A 47 -0.50 0.32 7.64
CA SER A 47 -0.81 1.62 8.25
C SER A 47 -2.31 1.96 8.30
N LEU A 48 -3.10 1.39 7.38
CA LEU A 48 -4.52 1.71 7.22
C LEU A 48 -5.46 0.65 7.82
N GLU A 49 -5.05 -0.61 7.96
CA GLU A 49 -5.94 -1.74 8.29
C GLU A 49 -6.72 -1.58 9.60
N HIS A 50 -6.16 -0.87 10.59
CA HIS A 50 -6.80 -0.66 11.88
C HIS A 50 -7.79 0.53 11.89
N ARG A 51 -7.97 1.21 10.75
CA ARG A 51 -8.85 2.37 10.63
C ARG A 51 -10.26 1.94 10.24
N ARG A 52 -11.24 2.69 10.74
CA ARG A 52 -12.64 2.52 10.34
C ARG A 52 -12.80 2.75 8.83
N GLY A 53 -13.46 1.82 8.14
CA GLY A 53 -13.62 1.83 6.69
C GLY A 53 -12.54 1.06 5.92
N TYR A 54 -11.57 0.47 6.63
CA TYR A 54 -10.49 -0.35 6.06
C TYR A 54 -10.49 -1.79 6.59
N GLU A 55 -11.64 -2.25 7.10
CA GLU A 55 -11.79 -3.59 7.67
C GLU A 55 -11.41 -4.70 6.65
N GLY A 56 -11.63 -4.46 5.36
CA GLY A 56 -11.17 -5.37 4.31
C GLY A 56 -9.65 -5.54 4.25
N LEU A 57 -8.87 -4.47 4.48
CA LEU A 57 -7.41 -4.57 4.56
C LEU A 57 -7.01 -5.41 5.77
N HIS A 58 -7.69 -5.22 6.90
CA HIS A 58 -7.43 -6.02 8.10
C HIS A 58 -7.66 -7.51 7.86
N GLU A 59 -8.77 -7.88 7.23
CA GLU A 59 -9.02 -9.28 6.88
C GLU A 59 -7.98 -9.86 5.92
N LEU A 60 -7.47 -9.04 5.00
CA LEU A 60 -6.44 -9.44 4.04
C LEU A 60 -5.10 -9.66 4.74
N VAL A 61 -4.65 -8.71 5.56
CA VAL A 61 -3.41 -8.78 6.34
C VAL A 61 -3.48 -9.96 7.31
N GLU A 62 -4.61 -10.15 7.99
CA GLU A 62 -4.81 -11.28 8.91
C GLU A 62 -4.77 -12.63 8.18
N TYR A 63 -5.38 -12.72 6.99
CA TYR A 63 -5.28 -13.93 6.16
C TYR A 63 -3.83 -14.21 5.76
N ALA A 64 -3.11 -13.20 5.28
CA ALA A 64 -1.72 -13.35 4.86
C ALA A 64 -0.83 -13.80 6.03
N ALA A 65 -1.00 -13.20 7.22
CA ALA A 65 -0.29 -13.57 8.43
C ALA A 65 -0.61 -15.01 8.90
N LYS A 66 -1.87 -15.44 8.87
CA LYS A 66 -2.26 -16.77 9.36
C LYS A 66 -1.94 -17.89 8.38
N ARG A 67 -2.14 -17.65 7.08
CA ARG A 67 -2.12 -18.68 6.05
C ARG A 67 -0.79 -18.76 5.33
N LEU A 68 -0.25 -17.60 4.93
CA LEU A 68 0.89 -17.49 4.03
C LEU A 68 2.20 -17.28 4.78
N GLN A 69 2.17 -16.75 6.00
CA GLN A 69 3.38 -16.59 6.82
C GLN A 69 4.04 -17.93 7.14
N LEU A 70 3.25 -19.01 7.27
CA LEU A 70 3.79 -20.36 7.48
C LEU A 70 4.55 -20.89 6.25
N GLU A 71 4.14 -20.49 5.05
CA GLU A 71 4.77 -20.84 3.77
C GLU A 71 5.96 -19.89 3.47
N SER A 72 5.88 -18.64 3.90
CA SER A 72 6.97 -17.64 3.80
C SER A 72 8.14 -17.90 4.76
N LEU A 73 8.01 -18.80 5.74
CA LEU A 73 9.16 -19.22 6.58
C LEU A 73 10.30 -19.86 5.77
N GLU A 74 10.00 -20.37 4.58
CA GLU A 74 11.00 -20.93 3.66
C GLU A 74 11.75 -19.84 2.87
N ASP A 75 11.11 -18.70 2.63
CA ASP A 75 11.71 -17.50 2.01
C ASP A 75 11.13 -16.21 2.64
N PRO A 76 11.83 -15.61 3.63
CA PRO A 76 11.38 -14.41 4.31
C PRO A 76 11.42 -13.15 3.44
N THR A 77 11.97 -13.24 2.21
CA THR A 77 11.91 -12.15 1.24
C THR A 77 10.63 -12.17 0.41
N TRP A 78 9.84 -13.24 0.51
CA TRP A 78 8.55 -13.35 -0.15
C TRP A 78 7.49 -12.56 0.62
N GLU A 79 7.04 -11.44 0.05
CA GLU A 79 5.90 -10.71 0.60
C GLU A 79 4.62 -11.54 0.47
N THR A 80 3.92 -11.73 1.58
CA THR A 80 2.69 -12.55 1.63
C THR A 80 1.48 -11.85 1.01
N PHE A 81 1.58 -10.53 0.82
CA PHE A 81 0.62 -9.70 0.11
C PHE A 81 1.30 -8.43 -0.38
N GLU A 82 0.69 -7.77 -1.35
CA GLU A 82 1.24 -6.56 -1.96
C GLU A 82 0.09 -5.59 -2.29
N CYS A 83 0.32 -4.30 -2.05
CA CYS A 83 -0.61 -3.27 -2.45
C CYS A 83 -0.01 -2.37 -3.54
N VAL A 84 -0.81 -2.08 -4.56
CA VAL A 84 -0.46 -1.25 -5.71
C VAL A 84 -1.34 -0.02 -5.71
N VAL A 85 -0.73 1.16 -5.77
CA VAL A 85 -1.41 2.44 -5.86
C VAL A 85 -1.49 2.88 -7.31
N ASP A 86 -2.61 3.50 -7.70
CA ASP A 86 -2.70 4.21 -8.97
C ASP A 86 -1.72 5.40 -8.98
N GLY A 87 -0.57 5.21 -9.63
CA GLY A 87 0.49 6.20 -9.72
C GLY A 87 0.04 7.54 -10.31
N PRO A 88 -0.67 7.58 -11.45
CA PRO A 88 -1.22 8.82 -12.00
C PRO A 88 -2.10 9.59 -11.01
N GLU A 89 -3.01 8.92 -10.29
CA GLU A 89 -3.84 9.57 -9.27
C GLU A 89 -3.03 10.04 -8.07
N ALA A 90 -2.05 9.26 -7.62
CA ALA A 90 -1.14 9.63 -6.54
C ALA A 90 -0.35 10.90 -6.89
N VAL A 91 0.23 10.95 -8.10
CA VAL A 91 0.95 12.12 -8.61
C VAL A 91 0.02 13.33 -8.69
N ALA A 92 -1.16 13.20 -9.31
CA ALA A 92 -2.11 14.30 -9.44
C ALA A 92 -2.59 14.84 -8.08
N TRP A 93 -2.71 13.96 -7.07
CA TRP A 93 -3.02 14.39 -5.71
C TRP A 93 -1.84 15.11 -5.05
N LEU A 94 -0.61 14.59 -5.21
CA LEU A 94 0.61 15.19 -4.66
C LEU A 94 0.91 16.56 -5.27
N GLU A 95 0.70 16.76 -6.57
CA GLU A 95 0.83 18.06 -7.23
C GLU A 95 -0.03 19.15 -6.55
N LYS A 96 -1.24 18.78 -6.14
CA LYS A 96 -2.20 19.70 -5.51
C LYS A 96 -1.92 19.93 -4.03
N ASN A 97 -1.56 18.88 -3.30
CA ASN A 97 -1.53 18.92 -1.83
C ASN A 97 -0.12 18.98 -1.24
N ARG A 98 0.88 18.44 -1.95
CA ARG A 98 2.26 18.30 -1.47
C ARG A 98 3.28 18.53 -2.61
N PRO A 99 3.28 19.70 -3.27
CA PRO A 99 4.10 19.97 -4.45
C PRO A 99 5.61 19.82 -4.20
N ASN A 100 6.08 20.09 -2.97
CA ASN A 100 7.49 19.90 -2.61
C ASN A 100 7.93 18.43 -2.60
N VAL A 101 6.99 17.48 -2.45
CA VAL A 101 7.26 16.04 -2.48
C VAL A 101 7.27 15.55 -3.92
N VAL A 102 6.26 15.92 -4.72
CA VAL A 102 6.18 15.48 -6.12
C VAL A 102 7.37 15.97 -6.96
N ALA A 103 7.86 17.19 -6.69
CA ALA A 103 9.05 17.73 -7.36
C ALA A 103 10.35 16.95 -7.09
N ARG A 104 10.34 16.01 -6.14
CA ARG A 104 11.48 15.16 -5.77
C ARG A 104 11.32 13.71 -6.23
N ILE A 105 10.16 13.35 -6.80
CA ILE A 105 9.96 12.05 -7.41
C ILE A 105 10.66 12.09 -8.78
N PRO A 106 11.55 11.12 -9.10
CA PRO A 106 12.32 11.10 -10.33
C PRO A 106 11.48 10.82 -11.59
#